data_AF-A0A316XER4-F1
#
_entry.id   AF-A0A316XER4-F1
#
_cell.length_a   1.000
_cell.length_b   1.000
_cell.length_c   1.000
_cell.angle_alpha   90.00
_cell.angle_beta   90.00
_cell.angle_gamma   90.00
#
_symmetry.space_group_name_H-M   'P 1'
#
loop_
_entity.id
_entity.type
_entity.pdbx_description
1 polymer ?
#
loop_
_entity_poly.entity_id
_entity_poly.type
_entity_poly.pdbx_seq_one_letter_code
_entity_poly.pdbx_strand_id
1 'polypeptide(L)'
;MEKRYIQLLLSVAGAGGAWMGRNEYQQYKALLEPEKVDPDSRLGAMIATKDFTRDQVGYGVYPSIRLIHLLFGNVGEQKIGEVFNRPDVQKALRKIRTHESHKFVGSIEESYWKGERKKGENIFDELMILFGANVNADTRACIQEWAATIRERNPLS
;
A
#
# COMPACT_ATOMS: atom_id res chain seq x y z
N MET A 1 -31.48 -20.76 -13.85
CA MET A 1 -30.67 -20.03 -12.84
C MET A 1 -29.22 -19.81 -13.29
N GLU A 2 -28.60 -20.72 -14.05
CA GLU A 2 -27.18 -20.62 -14.47
C GLU A 2 -26.81 -19.38 -15.31
N LYS A 3 -27.66 -18.96 -16.26
CA LYS A 3 -27.34 -17.81 -17.14
C LYS A 3 -27.16 -16.48 -16.39
N ARG A 4 -27.86 -16.30 -15.26
CA ARG A 4 -27.73 -15.10 -14.41
C ARG A 4 -26.42 -15.09 -13.61
N TYR A 5 -25.94 -16.26 -13.19
CA TYR A 5 -24.65 -16.40 -12.51
C TYR A 5 -23.47 -16.10 -13.43
N ILE A 6 -23.50 -16.57 -14.68
CA ILE A 6 -22.43 -16.32 -15.65
C ILE A 6 -22.35 -14.83 -16.02
N GLN A 7 -23.49 -14.16 -16.23
CA GLN A 7 -23.51 -12.72 -16.46
C GLN A 7 -23.01 -11.92 -15.26
N LEU A 8 -23.38 -12.32 -14.03
CA LEU A 8 -22.89 -11.68 -12.81
C LEU A 8 -21.37 -11.83 -12.69
N LEU A 9 -20.82 -13.03 -12.88
CA LEU A 9 -19.38 -13.29 -12.82
C LEU A 9 -18.59 -12.49 -13.87
N LEU A 10 -19.09 -12.42 -15.11
CA LEU A 10 -18.47 -11.61 -16.16
C LEU A 10 -18.55 -10.11 -15.84
N SER A 11 -19.66 -9.63 -15.27
CA SER A 11 -19.79 -8.24 -14.85
C SER A 11 -18.89 -7.87 -13.67
N VAL A 12 -18.71 -8.80 -12.72
CA VAL A 12 -17.81 -8.63 -11.57
C VAL A 12 -16.34 -8.65 -12.02
N ALA A 13 -15.99 -9.54 -12.96
CA ALA A 13 -14.65 -9.57 -13.56
C ALA A 13 -14.36 -8.28 -14.37
N GLY A 14 -15.32 -7.80 -15.15
CA GLY A 14 -15.22 -6.55 -15.91
C GLY A 14 -15.10 -5.32 -14.99
N ALA A 15 -15.91 -5.24 -13.94
CA ALA A 15 -15.85 -4.16 -12.95
C ALA A 15 -14.54 -4.18 -12.16
N GLY A 16 -14.04 -5.36 -11.76
CA GLY A 16 -12.75 -5.51 -11.09
C GLY A 16 -11.58 -5.10 -12.00
N GLY A 17 -11.61 -5.48 -13.28
CA GLY A 17 -10.62 -5.05 -14.27
C GLY A 17 -10.62 -3.54 -14.49
N ALA A 18 -11.80 -2.92 -14.63
CA ALA A 18 -11.92 -1.47 -14.76
C ALA A 18 -11.44 -0.72 -13.51
N TRP A 19 -11.75 -1.26 -12.32
CA TRP A 19 -11.28 -0.71 -11.03
C TRP A 19 -9.75 -0.73 -10.93
N MET A 20 -9.14 -1.89 -11.14
CA MET A 20 -7.68 -2.02 -11.09
C MET A 20 -7.01 -1.18 -12.18
N GLY A 21 -7.55 -1.13 -13.40
CA GLY A 21 -7.02 -0.28 -14.46
C GLY A 21 -7.09 1.22 -14.13
N ARG A 22 -8.15 1.68 -13.46
CA ARG A 22 -8.24 3.06 -12.94
C ARG A 22 -7.16 3.33 -11.89
N ASN A 23 -6.98 2.42 -10.95
CA ASN A 23 -6.00 2.58 -9.87
C ASN A 23 -4.56 2.53 -10.39
N GLU A 24 -4.28 1.66 -11.35
CA GLU A 24 -2.99 1.60 -12.05
C GLU A 24 -2.71 2.89 -12.82
N TYR A 25 -3.70 3.44 -13.53
CA TYR A 25 -3.57 4.72 -14.20
C TYR A 25 -3.29 5.88 -13.23
N GLN A 26 -3.90 5.88 -12.04
CA GLN A 26 -3.60 6.85 -10.99
C GLN A 26 -2.16 6.72 -10.48
N GLN A 27 -1.66 5.49 -10.26
CA GLN A 27 -0.25 5.27 -9.90
C GLN A 27 0.68 5.79 -11.00
N TYR A 28 0.38 5.49 -12.26
CA TYR A 28 1.17 5.96 -13.40
C TYR A 28 1.22 7.50 -13.44
N LYS A 29 0.07 8.17 -13.31
CA LYS A 29 0.02 9.64 -13.23
C LYS A 29 0.84 10.19 -12.06
N ALA A 30 0.72 9.57 -10.88
CA ALA A 30 1.48 9.99 -9.70
C ALA A 30 3.00 9.86 -9.92
N LEU A 31 3.45 8.85 -10.66
CA LEU A 31 4.87 8.69 -11.01
C LEU A 31 5.35 9.72 -12.05
N LEU A 32 4.48 10.14 -12.98
CA LEU A 32 4.81 11.15 -13.98
C LEU A 32 4.84 12.57 -13.41
N GLU A 33 3.91 12.89 -12.49
CA GLU A 33 3.69 14.23 -11.94
C GLU A 33 3.67 14.18 -10.40
N PRO A 34 4.78 13.75 -9.76
CA PRO A 34 4.82 13.52 -8.31
C PRO A 34 4.53 14.78 -7.49
N GLU A 35 4.83 15.97 -8.03
CA GLU A 35 4.56 17.27 -7.40
C GLU A 35 3.07 17.61 -7.30
N LYS A 36 2.21 16.93 -8.05
CA LYS A 36 0.75 17.12 -8.01
C LYS A 36 0.05 16.12 -7.09
N VAL A 37 0.78 15.17 -6.52
CA VAL A 37 0.24 14.17 -5.62
C VAL A 37 0.12 14.77 -4.22
N ASP A 38 -1.04 14.60 -3.59
CA ASP A 38 -1.21 14.93 -2.18
C ASP A 38 -0.22 14.11 -1.34
N PRO A 39 0.76 14.72 -0.64
CA PRO A 39 1.77 14.00 0.12
C PRO A 39 1.15 13.17 1.26
N ASP A 40 -0.03 13.54 1.74
CA ASP A 40 -0.70 12.86 2.84
C ASP A 40 -1.47 11.62 2.34
N SER A 41 -1.72 11.51 1.04
CA SER A 41 -2.44 10.37 0.45
C SER A 41 -1.63 9.06 0.39
N ARG A 42 -2.29 7.95 0.09
CA ARG A 42 -1.65 6.66 -0.21
C ARG A 42 -0.74 6.74 -1.44
N LEU A 43 -1.09 7.55 -2.44
CA LEU A 43 -0.20 7.86 -3.55
C LEU A 43 1.01 8.67 -3.08
N GLY A 44 0.82 9.60 -2.14
CA GLY A 44 1.90 10.30 -1.46
C GLY A 44 2.87 9.34 -0.77
N ALA A 45 2.34 8.34 -0.05
CA ALA A 45 3.14 7.27 0.54
C ALA A 45 3.91 6.43 -0.50
N MET A 46 3.28 6.16 -1.65
CA MET A 46 3.92 5.47 -2.77
C MET A 46 5.10 6.28 -3.31
N ILE A 47 4.92 7.58 -3.52
CA ILE A 47 6.01 8.46 -3.99
C ILE A 47 7.12 8.55 -2.95
N ALA A 48 6.78 8.66 -1.66
CA ALA A 48 7.74 8.73 -0.56
C ALA A 48 8.59 7.46 -0.40
N THR A 49 8.21 6.35 -1.02
CA THR A 49 8.88 5.04 -0.89
C THR A 49 9.53 4.54 -2.18
N LYS A 50 9.44 5.27 -3.30
CA LYS A 50 9.82 4.73 -4.63
C LYS A 50 11.34 4.58 -4.87
N ASP A 51 12.16 5.46 -4.30
CA ASP A 51 13.57 5.65 -4.67
C ASP A 51 14.58 4.93 -3.74
N PHE A 52 14.18 3.84 -3.10
CA PHE A 52 15.06 3.07 -2.21
C PHE A 52 15.83 1.98 -2.97
N THR A 53 17.06 1.73 -2.56
CA THR A 53 17.93 0.69 -3.13
C THR A 53 17.59 -0.69 -2.59
N ARG A 54 17.96 -1.76 -3.31
CA ARG A 54 17.62 -3.17 -3.00
C ARG A 54 17.95 -3.62 -1.57
N ASP A 55 19.00 -3.04 -0.99
CA ASP A 55 19.49 -3.30 0.35
C ASP A 55 18.77 -2.50 1.43
N GLN A 56 17.80 -1.65 1.08
CA GLN A 56 17.04 -0.82 2.01
C GLN A 56 15.63 -1.35 2.25
N VAL A 57 15.10 -1.12 3.45
CA VAL A 57 13.72 -1.50 3.84
C VAL A 57 12.68 -0.94 2.87
N GLY A 58 12.84 0.33 2.46
CA GLY A 58 11.89 1.00 1.56
C GLY A 58 11.69 0.30 0.22
N TYR A 59 12.66 -0.49 -0.25
CA TYR A 59 12.56 -1.25 -1.49
C TYR A 59 11.43 -2.28 -1.48
N GLY A 60 11.17 -2.90 -0.32
CA GLY A 60 10.07 -3.84 -0.11
C GLY A 60 8.75 -3.17 0.29
N VAL A 61 8.81 -2.02 0.95
CA VAL A 61 7.62 -1.24 1.35
C VAL A 61 6.89 -0.67 0.13
N TYR A 62 7.63 -0.12 -0.84
CA TYR A 62 7.06 0.45 -2.07
C TYR A 62 6.09 -0.47 -2.83
N PRO A 63 6.47 -1.71 -3.22
CA PRO A 63 5.56 -2.60 -3.92
C PRO A 63 4.35 -3.00 -3.06
N SER A 64 4.49 -3.05 -1.73
CA SER A 64 3.34 -3.28 -0.84
C SER A 64 2.33 -2.13 -0.89
N ILE A 65 2.77 -0.88 -0.84
CA ILE A 65 1.89 0.29 -0.96
C ILE A 65 1.20 0.32 -2.34
N ARG A 66 1.96 0.04 -3.41
CA ARG A 66 1.41 -0.08 -4.77
C ARG A 66 0.33 -1.16 -4.87
N LEU A 67 0.56 -2.33 -4.29
CA LEU A 67 -0.41 -3.41 -4.31
C LEU A 67 -1.69 -3.02 -3.57
N ILE A 68 -1.57 -2.41 -2.39
CA ILE A 68 -2.73 -1.93 -1.62
C ILE A 68 -3.51 -0.89 -2.43
N HIS A 69 -2.85 0.09 -3.05
CA HIS A 69 -3.53 1.08 -3.89
C HIS A 69 -4.17 0.43 -5.12
N LEU A 70 -3.51 -0.55 -5.77
CA LEU A 70 -4.06 -1.24 -6.93
C LEU A 70 -5.38 -1.93 -6.59
N LEU A 71 -5.43 -2.61 -5.44
CA LEU A 71 -6.59 -3.37 -4.99
C LEU A 71 -7.70 -2.49 -4.41
N PHE A 72 -7.35 -1.44 -3.65
CA PHE A 72 -8.30 -0.68 -2.85
C PHE A 72 -8.42 0.80 -3.23
N GLY A 73 -7.67 1.28 -4.22
CA GLY A 73 -7.68 2.69 -4.64
C GLY A 73 -7.29 3.62 -3.49
N ASN A 74 -8.16 4.59 -3.18
CA ASN A 74 -8.04 5.48 -2.01
C ASN A 74 -8.97 5.10 -0.85
N VAL A 75 -9.73 3.99 -0.98
CA VAL A 75 -10.63 3.53 0.08
C VAL A 75 -9.80 3.21 1.32
N GLY A 76 -10.22 3.75 2.47
CA GLY A 76 -9.55 3.56 3.74
C GLY A 76 -8.06 3.92 3.73
N GLU A 77 -7.65 5.02 3.08
CA GLU A 77 -6.25 5.47 3.13
C GLU A 77 -5.86 6.23 4.39
N GLN A 78 -6.82 6.88 5.05
CA GLN A 78 -6.68 7.62 6.32
C GLN A 78 -5.53 8.64 6.38
N LYS A 79 -5.04 9.10 5.23
CA LYS A 79 -3.82 9.93 5.13
C LYS A 79 -2.53 9.22 5.52
N ILE A 80 -2.37 7.94 5.15
CA ILE A 80 -1.17 7.15 5.43
C ILE A 80 0.13 7.78 4.87
N GLY A 81 0.03 8.69 3.90
CA GLY A 81 1.16 9.48 3.41
C GLY A 81 1.80 10.34 4.48
N GLU A 82 1.05 10.82 5.48
CA GLU A 82 1.61 11.53 6.64
C GLU A 82 2.65 10.65 7.37
N VAL A 83 2.41 9.33 7.46
CA VAL A 83 3.33 8.39 8.11
C VAL A 83 4.61 8.26 7.29
N PHE A 84 4.47 7.97 6.00
CA PHE A 84 5.64 7.66 5.17
C PHE A 84 6.47 8.88 4.80
N ASN A 85 5.91 10.09 4.83
CA ASN A 85 6.66 11.32 4.61
C ASN A 85 7.38 11.84 5.86
N ARG A 86 7.11 11.29 7.04
CA ARG A 86 7.79 11.70 8.27
C ARG A 86 9.31 11.45 8.21
N PRO A 87 10.15 12.39 8.69
CA PRO A 87 11.61 12.23 8.67
C PRO A 87 12.14 10.98 9.40
N ASP A 88 11.52 10.60 10.52
CA ASP A 88 11.93 9.43 11.30
C ASP A 88 11.61 8.12 10.58
N VAL A 89 10.46 8.05 9.89
CA VAL A 89 10.08 6.92 9.04
C VAL A 89 10.98 6.85 7.81
N GLN A 90 11.26 7.98 7.16
CA GLN A 90 12.22 8.05 6.04
C GLN A 90 13.61 7.54 6.44
N LYS A 91 14.08 7.87 7.64
CA LYS A 91 15.33 7.32 8.19
C LYS A 91 15.25 5.80 8.42
N ALA A 92 14.11 5.31 8.89
CA ALA A 92 13.89 3.87 9.08
C ALA A 92 13.88 3.10 7.76
N LEU A 93 13.26 3.65 6.72
CA LEU A 93 13.20 3.04 5.38
C LEU A 93 14.59 2.91 4.73
N ARG A 94 15.54 3.78 5.09
CA ARG A 94 16.94 3.74 4.61
C ARG A 94 17.81 2.70 5.33
N LYS A 95 17.30 2.06 6.39
CA LYS A 95 18.04 1.00 7.10
C LYS A 95 18.23 -0.23 6.20
N ILE A 96 19.25 -1.01 6.52
CA ILE A 96 19.54 -2.29 5.87
C ILE A 96 18.29 -3.19 5.95
N ARG A 97 17.98 -3.85 4.83
CA ARG A 97 16.86 -4.75 4.64
C ARG A 97 17.03 -6.04 5.44
N THR A 98 16.63 -5.97 6.70
CA THR A 98 16.51 -7.11 7.61
C THR A 98 15.06 -7.24 8.09
N HIS A 99 14.66 -8.44 8.48
CA HIS A 99 13.34 -8.68 9.06
C HIS A 99 13.03 -7.72 10.22
N GLU A 100 13.98 -7.50 11.14
CA GLU A 100 13.83 -6.56 12.26
C GLU A 100 13.65 -5.11 11.81
N SER A 101 14.34 -4.68 10.75
CA SER A 101 14.19 -3.32 10.23
C SER A 101 12.83 -3.13 9.54
N HIS A 102 12.34 -4.15 8.83
CA HIS A 102 10.99 -4.20 8.30
C HIS A 102 9.94 -4.19 9.41
N LYS A 103 10.12 -5.01 10.45
CA LYS A 103 9.24 -5.08 11.61
C LYS A 103 9.16 -3.75 12.35
N PHE A 104 10.27 -3.02 12.43
CA PHE A 104 10.27 -1.67 13.00
C PHE A 104 9.40 -0.69 12.19
N VAL A 105 9.46 -0.71 10.85
CA VAL A 105 8.56 0.10 10.02
C VAL A 105 7.11 -0.39 10.14
N GLY A 106 6.92 -1.70 10.13
CA GLY A 106 5.61 -2.34 10.29
C GLY A 106 4.95 -2.02 11.63
N SER A 107 5.70 -1.83 12.71
CA SER A 107 5.15 -1.44 14.01
C SER A 107 4.67 0.01 14.04
N ILE A 108 5.36 0.91 13.31
CA ILE A 108 4.90 2.30 13.13
C ILE A 108 3.57 2.31 12.38
N GLU A 109 3.48 1.55 11.28
CA GLU A 109 2.23 1.39 10.53
C GLU A 109 1.12 0.76 11.38
N GLU A 110 1.42 -0.31 12.12
CA GLU A 110 0.46 -0.98 13.00
C GLU A 110 -0.09 -0.02 14.06
N SER A 111 0.78 0.74 14.72
CA SER A 111 0.40 1.76 15.70
C SER A 111 -0.48 2.83 15.09
N TYR A 112 -0.15 3.29 13.88
CA TYR A 112 -0.97 4.25 13.13
C TYR A 112 -2.37 3.69 12.86
N TRP A 113 -2.50 2.51 12.26
CA TRP A 113 -3.81 1.93 11.94
C TRP A 113 -4.65 1.63 13.17
N LYS A 114 -4.04 1.23 14.28
CA LYS A 114 -4.74 1.12 15.58
C LYS A 114 -5.27 2.46 16.06
N GLY A 115 -4.53 3.54 15.85
CA GLY A 115 -4.93 4.92 16.16
C GLY A 115 -6.06 5.45 15.26
N GLU A 116 -6.22 4.90 14.06
CA GLU A 116 -7.27 5.27 13.10
C GLU A 116 -8.61 4.58 13.32
N ARG A 117 -8.71 3.58 14.22
CA ARG A 117 -9.96 2.87 14.50
C ARG A 117 -11.10 3.84 14.84
N LYS A 118 -12.29 3.57 14.30
CA LYS A 118 -13.52 4.37 14.44
C LYS A 118 -13.45 5.75 13.77
N LYS A 119 -12.47 5.99 12.90
CA LYS A 119 -12.37 7.22 12.09
C LYS A 119 -12.76 7.01 10.62
N GLY A 120 -13.29 5.84 10.25
CA GLY A 120 -13.78 5.60 8.90
C GLY A 120 -14.98 6.48 8.56
N GLU A 121 -15.00 7.08 7.37
CA GLU A 121 -16.14 7.90 6.90
C GLU A 121 -17.34 7.03 6.51
N ASN A 122 -17.08 5.77 6.11
CA ASN A 122 -18.09 4.78 5.77
C ASN A 122 -17.65 3.36 6.19
N ILE A 123 -18.54 2.39 5.98
CA ILE A 123 -18.31 0.99 6.39
C ILE A 123 -17.10 0.34 5.70
N PHE A 124 -16.81 0.68 4.44
CA PHE A 124 -15.67 0.13 3.72
C PHE A 124 -14.35 0.74 4.23
N ASP A 125 -14.35 2.04 4.57
CA ASP A 125 -13.19 2.67 5.18
C ASP A 125 -12.88 2.06 6.55
N GLU A 126 -13.89 1.89 7.41
CA GLU A 126 -13.69 1.27 8.72
C GLU A 126 -13.20 -0.19 8.59
N LEU A 127 -13.69 -0.94 7.60
CA LEU A 127 -13.21 -2.29 7.32
C LEU A 127 -11.73 -2.29 6.92
N MET A 128 -11.29 -1.33 6.11
CA MET A 128 -9.88 -1.21 5.70
C MET A 128 -8.99 -0.78 6.86
N ILE A 129 -9.46 0.13 7.73
CA ILE A 129 -8.77 0.51 8.97
C ILE A 129 -8.61 -0.71 9.87
N LEU A 130 -9.69 -1.48 10.07
CA LEU A 130 -9.64 -2.70 10.87
C LEU A 130 -8.70 -3.74 10.27
N PHE A 131 -8.68 -3.90 8.96
CA PHE A 131 -7.70 -4.75 8.28
C PHE A 131 -6.28 -4.28 8.62
N GLY A 132 -5.96 -3.01 8.38
CA GLY A 132 -4.66 -2.42 8.71
C GLY A 132 -4.28 -2.60 10.18
N ALA A 133 -5.22 -2.42 11.10
CA ALA A 133 -4.98 -2.51 12.54
C ALA A 133 -4.81 -3.95 13.06
N ASN A 134 -5.22 -4.96 12.29
CA ASN A 134 -5.08 -6.38 12.64
C ASN A 134 -3.87 -7.06 11.97
N VAL A 135 -3.30 -6.45 10.93
CA VAL A 135 -2.00 -6.90 10.39
C VAL A 135 -0.88 -6.37 11.29
N ASN A 136 -0.35 -7.25 12.14
CA ASN A 136 0.73 -6.94 13.07
C ASN A 136 2.07 -6.66 12.34
N ALA A 137 3.01 -6.06 13.07
CA ALA A 137 4.34 -5.69 12.57
C ALA A 137 5.12 -6.85 11.92
N ASP A 138 4.99 -8.06 12.46
CA ASP A 138 5.70 -9.25 12.00
C ASP A 138 5.17 -9.73 10.64
N THR A 139 3.84 -9.75 10.50
CA THR A 139 3.17 -10.09 9.23
C THR A 139 3.47 -9.04 8.16
N ARG A 140 3.49 -7.75 8.53
CA ARG A 140 3.93 -6.67 7.63
C ARG A 140 5.35 -6.89 7.16
N ALA A 141 6.25 -7.25 8.06
CA ALA A 141 7.64 -7.50 7.72
C ALA A 141 7.78 -8.63 6.71
N CYS A 142 7.12 -9.77 6.95
CA CYS A 142 7.09 -10.90 6.02
C CYS A 142 6.56 -10.50 4.63
N ILE A 143 5.47 -9.71 4.56
CA ILE A 143 4.91 -9.23 3.29
C ILE A 143 5.89 -8.33 2.55
N GLN A 144 6.52 -7.39 3.25
CA GLN A 144 7.47 -6.45 2.64
C GLN A 144 8.75 -7.15 2.16
N GLU A 145 9.25 -8.15 2.89
CA GLU A 145 10.39 -8.98 2.46
C GLU A 145 10.06 -9.82 1.24
N TRP A 146 8.86 -10.42 1.21
CA TRP A 146 8.38 -11.16 0.06
C TRP A 146 8.23 -10.25 -1.16
N ALA A 147 7.68 -9.05 -0.98
CA ALA A 147 7.54 -8.06 -2.04
C ALA A 147 8.90 -7.59 -2.58
N ALA A 148 9.89 -7.37 -1.70
CA ALA A 148 11.27 -7.11 -2.12
C ALA A 148 11.83 -8.27 -2.97
N THR A 149 11.64 -9.51 -2.51
CA THR A 149 12.11 -10.70 -3.22
C THR A 149 11.48 -10.85 -4.61
N ILE A 150 10.19 -10.54 -4.76
CA ILE A 150 9.51 -10.54 -6.05
C ILE A 150 10.08 -9.46 -6.97
N ARG A 151 10.23 -8.23 -6.46
CA ARG A 151 10.77 -7.09 -7.22
C ARG A 151 12.19 -7.35 -7.70
N GLU A 152 13.00 -8.08 -6.93
CA GLU A 152 14.34 -8.53 -7.34
C GLU A 152 14.32 -9.55 -8.48
N ARG A 153 13.31 -10.43 -8.51
CA ARG A 153 13.16 -11.45 -9.57
C ARG A 153 12.57 -10.86 -10.85
N ASN A 154 11.79 -9.79 -10.74
CA ASN A 154 11.15 -9.10 -11.84
C ASN A 154 11.44 -7.58 -11.79
N PRO A 155 12.65 -7.13 -12.17
CA PRO A 155 13.05 -5.73 -12.03
C PRO A 155 12.25 -4.74 -12.91
N LEU A 156 11.38 -5.24 -13.80
CA LEU A 156 10.50 -4.45 -14.67
C LEU A 156 9.10 -4.20 -14.09
N SER A 157 8.77 -4.72 -12.89
CA SER A 157 7.46 -4.55 -12.23
C SER A 157 7.41 -3.40 -11.23
#